data_AF-A0A9D6GCS5-F1
#
_entry.id   AF-A0A9D6GCS5-F1
#
_cell.length_a   1.000
_cell.length_b   1.000
_cell.length_c   1.000
_cell.angle_alpha   90.00
_cell.angle_beta   90.00
_cell.angle_gamma   90.00
#
_symmetry.space_group_name_H-M   'P 1'
#
loop_
_entity.id
_entity.type
_entity.pdbx_description
1 polymer ?
#
loop_
_entity_poly.entity_id
_entity_poly.type
_entity_poly.pdbx_seq_one_letter_code
_entity_poly.pdbx_strand_id
1 'polypeptide(L)'
;MQTKSRIFDDLAKVAGGAVTTLAGVKAEIDGLVRQRIERLLVGADMVPRDEFDAVKAMAAKARAEQERLEARVAQLEKRLGATAAKAPRKTAGKAAGRRRRKHRKA
;
A
#
# COMPACT_ATOMS: atom_id res chain seq x y z
N MET A 1 -26.79 44.00 -62.35
CA MET A 1 -25.65 43.37 -61.66
C MET A 1 -25.67 43.67 -60.14
N GLN A 2 -26.75 43.34 -59.41
CA GLN A 2 -26.85 43.66 -57.95
C GLN A 2 -27.16 42.43 -57.06
N THR A 3 -27.71 41.36 -57.64
CA THR A 3 -28.14 40.17 -56.90
C THR A 3 -26.98 39.30 -56.41
N LYS A 4 -25.86 39.25 -57.16
CA LYS A 4 -24.66 38.50 -56.76
C LYS A 4 -24.07 39.04 -55.46
N SER A 5 -23.94 40.36 -55.30
CA SER A 5 -23.33 40.97 -54.10
C SER A 5 -24.11 40.73 -52.81
N ARG A 6 -25.44 40.55 -52.86
CA ARG A 6 -26.24 40.26 -51.64
C ARG A 6 -26.06 38.84 -51.12
N ILE A 7 -25.96 37.85 -52.00
CA ILE A 7 -25.74 36.45 -51.60
C ILE A 7 -24.35 36.28 -50.96
N PHE A 8 -23.33 36.98 -51.49
CA PHE A 8 -22.01 36.99 -50.87
C PHE A 8 -21.97 37.72 -49.52
N ASP A 9 -22.74 38.81 -49.36
CA ASP A 9 -22.84 39.55 -48.07
C ASP A 9 -23.55 38.74 -46.99
N ASP A 10 -24.65 38.05 -47.33
CA ASP A 10 -25.35 37.16 -46.39
C ASP A 10 -24.49 35.95 -46.02
N LEU A 11 -23.73 35.38 -46.98
CA LEU A 11 -22.77 34.32 -46.70
C LEU A 11 -21.62 34.81 -45.81
N ALA A 12 -21.14 36.04 -45.99
CA ALA A 12 -20.10 36.63 -45.15
C ALA A 12 -20.59 36.89 -43.72
N LYS A 13 -21.83 37.36 -43.56
CA LYS A 13 -22.47 37.52 -42.25
C LYS A 13 -22.67 36.18 -41.54
N VAL A 14 -23.15 35.17 -42.25
CA VAL A 14 -23.32 33.82 -41.71
C VAL A 14 -21.97 33.19 -41.40
N ALA A 15 -20.94 33.37 -42.24
CA ALA A 15 -19.59 32.88 -41.99
C ALA A 15 -18.95 33.54 -40.76
N GLY A 16 -19.10 34.87 -40.61
CA GLY A 16 -18.62 35.59 -39.42
C GLY A 16 -19.32 35.14 -38.14
N GLY A 17 -20.64 34.90 -38.21
CA GLY A 17 -21.42 34.35 -37.11
C GLY A 17 -21.05 32.90 -36.78
N ALA A 18 -20.88 32.05 -37.80
CA ALA A 18 -20.55 30.63 -37.66
C ALA A 18 -19.13 30.40 -37.13
N VAL A 19 -18.15 31.20 -37.55
CA VAL A 19 -16.78 31.11 -37.00
C VAL A 19 -16.76 31.42 -35.51
N THR A 20 -17.58 32.37 -35.08
CA THR A 20 -17.68 32.76 -33.65
C THR A 20 -18.36 31.68 -32.81
N THR A 21 -19.42 31.06 -33.32
CA THR A 21 -20.10 29.96 -32.62
C THR A 21 -19.26 28.69 -32.56
N LEU A 22 -18.52 28.37 -33.64
CA LEU A 22 -17.61 27.21 -33.66
C LEU A 22 -16.45 27.35 -32.67
N ALA A 23 -15.92 28.57 -32.48
CA ALA A 23 -14.88 28.83 -31.48
C ALA A 23 -15.39 28.63 -30.04
N GLY A 24 -16.65 29.04 -29.76
CA GLY A 24 -17.30 28.80 -28.47
C GLY A 24 -17.55 27.31 -28.20
N VAL A 25 -18.10 26.60 -29.20
CA VAL A 25 -18.34 25.15 -29.12
C VAL A 25 -17.04 24.38 -28.92
N LYS A 26 -15.95 24.77 -29.58
CA LYS A 26 -14.64 24.15 -29.38
C LYS A 26 -14.15 24.30 -27.94
N ALA A 27 -14.27 25.50 -27.36
CA ALA A 27 -13.87 25.74 -25.98
C ALA A 27 -14.68 24.91 -24.97
N GLU A 28 -15.98 24.74 -25.23
CA GLU A 28 -16.86 23.88 -24.42
C GLU A 28 -16.48 22.39 -24.54
N ILE A 29 -16.19 21.91 -25.75
CA ILE A 29 -15.73 20.53 -25.98
C ILE A 29 -14.40 20.27 -25.28
N ASP A 30 -13.42 21.18 -25.40
CA ASP A 30 -12.13 21.04 -24.73
C ASP A 30 -12.30 20.96 -23.20
N GLY A 31 -13.20 21.74 -22.63
CA GLY A 31 -13.57 21.67 -21.21
C GLY A 31 -14.18 20.32 -20.81
N LEU A 32 -15.14 19.81 -21.60
CA LEU A 32 -15.80 18.52 -21.36
C LEU A 32 -14.82 17.34 -21.47
N VAL A 33 -13.92 17.38 -22.46
CA VAL A 33 -12.88 16.34 -22.64
C VAL A 33 -11.93 16.32 -21.44
N ARG A 34 -11.49 17.49 -20.97
CA ARG A 34 -10.59 17.59 -19.82
C ARG A 34 -11.24 17.05 -18.54
N GLN A 35 -12.49 17.44 -18.28
CA GLN A 35 -13.28 16.88 -17.16
C GLN A 35 -13.49 15.37 -17.28
N ARG A 36 -13.65 14.84 -18.51
CA ARG A 36 -13.81 13.40 -18.71
C ARG A 36 -12.50 12.65 -18.44
N ILE A 37 -11.37 13.20 -18.86
CA ILE A 37 -10.04 12.63 -18.59
C ILE A 37 -9.75 12.64 -17.08
N GLU A 38 -10.02 13.74 -16.38
CA GLU A 38 -9.86 13.81 -14.91
C GLU A 38 -10.72 12.75 -14.20
N ARG A 39 -11.99 12.60 -14.59
CA ARG A 39 -12.86 11.54 -14.03
C ARG A 39 -12.38 10.13 -14.36
N LEU A 40 -11.84 9.90 -15.56
CA LEU A 40 -11.28 8.60 -15.93
C LEU A 40 -10.03 8.27 -15.13
N LEU A 41 -9.13 9.25 -14.91
CA LEU A 41 -7.93 9.05 -14.10
C LEU A 41 -8.26 8.77 -12.63
N VAL A 42 -9.26 9.46 -12.08
CA VAL A 42 -9.77 9.19 -10.72
C VAL A 42 -10.48 7.83 -10.64
N GLY A 43 -11.19 7.43 -11.70
CA GLY A 43 -11.96 6.19 -11.75
C GLY A 43 -11.18 4.95 -12.21
N ALA A 44 -9.92 5.08 -12.63
CA ALA A 44 -9.13 3.99 -13.20
C ALA A 44 -8.29 3.22 -12.17
N ASP A 45 -8.55 3.36 -10.86
CA ASP A 45 -7.73 2.77 -9.78
C ASP A 45 -6.22 3.08 -9.96
N MET A 46 -5.91 4.25 -10.53
CA MET A 46 -4.53 4.61 -10.87
C MET A 46 -3.81 5.09 -9.61
N VAL A 47 -2.93 4.25 -9.06
CA VAL A 47 -2.10 4.62 -7.90
C VAL A 47 -1.10 5.69 -8.32
N PRO A 48 -1.10 6.88 -7.70
CA PRO A 48 -0.10 7.90 -7.96
C PRO A 48 1.30 7.35 -7.69
N ARG A 49 2.27 7.77 -8.50
CA ARG A 49 3.65 7.29 -8.38
C ARG A 49 4.23 7.56 -6.99
N ASP A 50 3.91 8.70 -6.40
CA ASP A 50 4.39 9.08 -5.06
C ASP A 50 3.85 8.14 -3.97
N GLU A 51 2.58 7.73 -4.06
CA GLU A 51 2.00 6.74 -3.15
C GLU A 51 2.64 5.37 -3.33
N PHE A 52 2.88 4.96 -4.57
CA PHE A 52 3.58 3.72 -4.88
C PHE A 52 4.99 3.70 -4.29
N ASP A 53 5.75 4.78 -4.46
CA ASP A 53 7.11 4.90 -3.94
C ASP A 53 7.12 4.94 -2.40
N ALA A 54 6.14 5.59 -1.77
CA ALA A 54 5.96 5.58 -0.32
C ALA A 54 5.69 4.16 0.23
N VAL A 55 4.75 3.43 -0.38
CA VAL A 55 4.43 2.05 0.03
C VAL A 55 5.61 1.11 -0.23
N LYS A 56 6.33 1.28 -1.33
CA LYS A 56 7.53 0.51 -1.64
C LYS A 56 8.62 0.71 -0.59
N ALA A 57 8.87 1.95 -0.18
CA ALA A 57 9.83 2.27 0.88
C ALA A 57 9.39 1.66 2.23
N MET A 58 8.10 1.78 2.57
CA MET A 58 7.53 1.18 3.77
C MET A 58 7.67 -0.35 3.77
N ALA A 59 7.37 -1.01 2.64
CA ALA A 59 7.48 -2.46 2.50
C ALA A 59 8.94 -2.93 2.65
N ALA A 60 9.90 -2.23 2.05
CA ALA A 60 11.32 -2.53 2.19
C ALA A 60 11.78 -2.40 3.66
N LYS A 61 11.38 -1.32 4.33
CA LYS A 61 11.68 -1.11 5.75
C LYS A 61 11.06 -2.20 6.63
N ALA A 62 9.80 -2.57 6.38
CA ALA A 62 9.12 -3.61 7.14
C ALA A 62 9.83 -4.96 7.02
N ARG A 63 10.31 -5.34 5.82
CA ARG A 63 11.09 -6.57 5.64
C ARG A 63 12.41 -6.55 6.40
N ALA A 64 13.14 -5.44 6.34
CA ALA A 64 14.39 -5.30 7.10
C ALA A 64 14.16 -5.36 8.63
N GLU A 65 13.07 -4.78 9.12
CA GLU A 65 12.70 -4.83 10.53
C GLU A 65 12.23 -6.24 10.95
N GLN A 66 11.51 -6.96 10.07
CA GLN A 66 11.08 -8.33 10.31
C GLN A 66 12.27 -9.26 10.55
N GLU A 67 13.29 -9.22 9.67
CA GLU A 67 14.51 -10.04 9.83
C GLU A 67 15.23 -9.75 11.15
N ARG A 68 15.31 -8.47 11.55
CA ARG A 68 15.92 -8.07 12.83
C ARG A 68 15.13 -8.60 14.03
N LEU A 69 13.80 -8.57 13.95
CA LEU A 69 12.93 -9.09 15.01
C LEU A 69 13.02 -10.60 15.10
N GLU A 70 13.01 -11.32 13.97
CA GLU A 70 13.20 -12.77 13.93
C GLU A 70 14.53 -13.19 14.57
N ALA A 71 15.62 -12.48 14.25
CA ALA A 71 16.93 -12.73 14.87
C ALA A 71 16.90 -12.51 16.39
N ARG A 72 16.21 -11.47 16.86
CA ARG A 72 16.04 -11.20 18.30
C ARG A 72 15.18 -12.27 18.98
N VAL A 73 14.07 -12.68 18.36
CA VAL A 73 13.20 -13.74 18.88
C VAL A 73 13.99 -15.04 19.01
N ALA A 74 14.71 -15.46 17.98
CA ALA A 74 15.54 -16.66 18.02
C ALA A 74 16.61 -16.61 19.13
N GLN A 75 17.22 -15.45 19.36
CA GLN A 75 18.17 -15.28 20.48
C GLN A 75 17.48 -15.39 21.84
N LEU A 76 16.31 -14.77 22.00
CA LEU A 76 15.54 -14.84 23.25
C LEU A 76 15.05 -16.27 23.54
N GLU A 77 14.54 -16.97 22.53
CA GLU A 77 14.12 -18.37 22.62
C GLU A 77 15.28 -19.27 23.06
N LYS A 78 16.47 -19.10 22.46
CA LYS A 78 17.68 -19.82 22.89
C LYS A 78 18.03 -19.55 24.35
N ARG A 79 17.94 -18.29 24.80
CA ARG A 79 18.22 -17.92 26.19
C ARG A 79 17.20 -18.54 27.15
N LEU A 80 15.91 -18.51 26.81
CA LEU A 80 14.85 -19.11 27.62
C LEU A 80 15.00 -20.64 27.69
N GLY A 81 15.26 -21.31 26.57
CA GLY A 81 15.54 -22.75 26.53
C GLY A 81 16.77 -23.14 27.34
N ALA A 82 17.85 -22.37 27.25
CA ALA A 82 19.05 -22.57 28.06
C ALA A 82 18.79 -22.35 29.56
N THR A 83 17.91 -21.41 29.93
CA THR A 83 17.56 -21.13 31.33
C THR A 83 16.70 -22.25 31.92
N ALA A 84 15.79 -22.83 31.13
CA ALA A 84 15.03 -24.02 31.53
C ALA A 84 15.93 -25.26 31.72
N ALA A 85 16.96 -25.42 30.88
CA ALA A 85 17.93 -26.52 30.99
C ALA A 85 18.92 -26.35 32.17
N LYS A 86 19.13 -25.12 32.65
CA LYS A 86 20.08 -24.80 33.75
C LYS A 86 19.43 -24.77 35.13
N ALA A 87 18.12 -24.98 35.25
CA ALA A 87 17.48 -25.17 36.55
C ALA A 87 18.09 -26.42 37.21
N PRO A 88 18.80 -26.28 38.35
CA PRO A 88 19.44 -27.42 38.97
C PRO A 88 18.32 -28.31 39.48
N ARG A 89 18.27 -29.55 38.97
CA ARG A 89 17.44 -30.64 39.49
C ARG A 89 17.94 -31.00 40.89
N LYS A 90 17.75 -30.10 41.86
CA LYS A 90 18.06 -30.31 43.26
C LYS A 90 16.98 -31.23 43.83
N THR A 91 17.46 -32.38 44.30
CA THR A 91 16.90 -33.21 45.37
C THR A 91 15.57 -33.93 45.11
N ALA A 92 15.61 -35.03 44.36
CA ALA A 92 14.64 -36.12 44.52
C ALA A 92 15.31 -37.52 44.69
N GLY A 93 16.60 -37.57 45.05
CA GLY A 93 17.37 -38.81 45.17
C GLY A 93 17.64 -39.31 46.60
N LYS A 94 17.31 -38.56 47.67
CA LYS A 94 17.77 -38.88 49.04
C LYS A 94 16.71 -39.43 50.01
N ALA A 95 15.49 -39.73 49.55
CA ALA A 95 14.43 -40.29 50.40
C ALA A 95 14.34 -41.84 50.36
N ALA A 96 14.92 -42.52 49.36
CA ALA A 96 14.77 -43.97 49.19
C ALA A 96 15.70 -44.83 50.07
N GLY A 97 16.79 -44.27 50.62
CA GLY A 97 17.79 -45.03 51.39
C GLY A 97 17.45 -45.30 52.86
N ARG A 98 16.48 -44.57 53.45
CA ARG A 98 16.25 -44.61 54.91
C ARG A 98 15.24 -45.67 55.37
N ARG A 99 14.41 -46.21 54.45
CA ARG A 99 13.40 -47.24 54.77
C ARG A 99 13.95 -48.67 54.82
N ARG A 100 15.10 -48.94 54.19
CA ARG A 100 15.65 -50.30 54.07
C ARG A 100 16.48 -50.77 55.28
N ARG A 101 16.76 -49.89 56.24
CA ARG A 101 17.60 -50.21 57.42
C ARG A 101 16.81 -50.62 58.67
N LYS A 102 15.47 -50.50 58.66
CA LYS A 102 14.61 -50.88 59.81
C LYS A 102 14.11 -52.33 59.80
N HIS A 103 14.21 -53.06 58.69
CA HIS A 103 13.71 -54.44 58.57
C HIS A 103 14.77 -55.54 58.67
N ARG A 104 16.01 -55.21 59.08
CA ARG A 104 17.13 -56.19 59.14
C ARG A 104 17.67 -56.43 60.56
N LYS A 105 16.90 -56.05 61.59
CA LYS A 105 17.17 -56.38 63.00
C LYS A 105 15.84 -56.53 63.74
N ALA A 106 15.24 -57.71 63.63
CA ALA A 106 14.30 -58.30 64.58
C ALA A 106 14.28 -59.79 64.27
#